data_AF-A0A485KPC4-F1
#
_entry.id   AF-A0A485KPC4-F1
#
_cell.length_a   1.000
_cell.length_b   1.000
_cell.length_c   1.000
_cell.angle_alpha   90.00
_cell.angle_beta   90.00
_cell.angle_gamma   90.00
#
_symmetry.space_group_name_H-M   'P 1'
#
loop_
_entity.id
_entity.type
_entity.pdbx_description
1 polymer ?
#
loop_
_entity_poly.entity_id
_entity_poly.type
_entity_poly.pdbx_seq_one_letter_code
_entity_poly.pdbx_strand_id
1 'polypeptide(L)'
;MIVDAAVEATMAIVDALHSFKNDEDQAKAVAEFNKSLLPRILHGLEKRVVGPYFTGDKVTAADFYWLHFYYHAWTTNLNHVEASPADFPKLKAIATTLHACDELADYFAKHKQENV
;
A
#
# COMPACT_ATOMS: atom_id res chain seq x y z
N MET A 1 5.22 -12.65 -6.60
CA MET A 1 3.76 -12.83 -6.39
C MET A 1 3.13 -11.51 -5.95
N ILE A 2 1.81 -11.41 -5.78
CA ILE A 2 1.12 -10.16 -5.40
C ILE A 2 1.53 -9.72 -3.99
N VAL A 3 1.61 -10.68 -3.06
CA VAL A 3 2.12 -10.47 -1.69
C VAL A 3 3.52 -9.87 -1.74
N ASP A 4 4.45 -10.48 -2.49
CA ASP A 4 5.83 -9.98 -2.59
C ASP A 4 5.88 -8.52 -3.08
N ALA A 5 5.02 -8.13 -4.02
CA ALA A 5 4.98 -6.76 -4.54
C ALA A 5 4.42 -5.76 -3.50
N ALA A 6 3.42 -6.14 -2.70
CA ALA A 6 2.92 -5.31 -1.61
C ALA A 6 3.96 -5.17 -0.48
N VAL A 7 4.69 -6.24 -0.18
CA VAL A 7 5.80 -6.22 0.79
C VAL A 7 6.97 -5.39 0.27
N GLU A 8 7.36 -5.55 -1.00
CA GLU A 8 8.39 -4.74 -1.66
C GLU A 8 8.04 -3.25 -1.58
N ALA A 9 6.80 -2.86 -1.88
CA ALA A 9 6.37 -1.47 -1.77
C ALA A 9 6.41 -0.95 -0.32
N THR A 10 6.00 -1.78 0.65
CA THR A 10 6.03 -1.43 2.07
C THR A 10 7.47 -1.19 2.54
N MET A 11 8.37 -2.13 2.25
CA MET A 11 9.79 -2.03 2.63
C MET A 11 10.46 -0.85 1.95
N ALA A 12 10.14 -0.59 0.67
CA ALA A 12 10.70 0.52 -0.07
C ALA A 12 10.31 1.90 0.52
N ILE A 13 9.05 2.05 0.98
CA ILE A 13 8.62 3.26 1.70
C ILE A 13 9.41 3.40 3.00
N VAL A 14 9.49 2.32 3.79
CA VAL A 14 10.22 2.34 5.07
C VAL A 14 11.68 2.70 4.86
N ASP A 15 12.33 2.11 3.86
CA ASP A 15 13.73 2.38 3.55
C ASP A 15 13.94 3.82 3.10
N ALA A 16 13.12 4.32 2.17
CA ALA A 16 13.22 5.69 1.67
C ALA A 16 13.02 6.73 2.78
N LEU A 17 12.14 6.46 3.76
CA LEU A 17 11.78 7.41 4.80
C LEU A 17 12.59 7.28 6.10
N HIS A 18 13.16 6.11 6.41
CA HIS A 18 13.71 5.88 7.75
C HIS A 18 15.12 5.27 7.78
N SER A 19 15.65 4.78 6.66
CA SER A 19 16.94 4.07 6.65
C SER A 19 18.16 4.98 6.45
N PHE A 20 17.97 6.29 6.26
CA PHE A 20 19.04 7.26 5.98
C PHE A 20 19.33 8.19 7.16
N LYS A 21 20.62 8.45 7.42
CA LYS A 21 21.08 9.30 8.54
C LYS A 21 21.20 10.78 8.20
N ASN A 22 21.22 11.13 6.92
CA ASN A 22 21.31 12.51 6.46
C ASN A 22 20.19 12.80 5.45
N ASP A 23 19.79 14.07 5.39
CA ASP A 23 18.62 14.51 4.64
C ASP A 23 18.82 14.43 3.11
N GLU A 24 20.06 14.55 2.63
CA GLU A 24 20.36 14.53 1.19
C GLU A 24 20.16 13.13 0.59
N ASP A 25 20.66 12.10 1.27
CA ASP A 25 20.52 10.71 0.82
C ASP A 25 19.07 10.23 0.97
N GLN A 26 18.37 10.68 2.03
CA GLN A 26 16.94 10.43 2.20
C GLN A 26 16.13 11.05 1.04
N ALA A 27 16.39 12.32 0.71
CA ALA A 27 15.70 13.01 -0.38
C ALA A 27 15.93 12.31 -1.74
N LYS A 28 17.15 11.84 -2.01
CA LYS A 28 17.46 11.04 -3.21
C LYS A 28 16.70 9.71 -3.24
N ALA A 29 16.61 9.02 -2.10
CA ALA A 29 15.88 7.77 -2.00
C ALA A 29 14.37 7.95 -2.22
N VAL A 30 13.78 8.98 -1.62
CA VAL A 30 12.37 9.36 -1.84
C VAL A 30 12.12 9.72 -3.30
N ALA A 31 13.02 10.48 -3.93
CA ALA A 31 12.90 10.83 -5.34
C ALA A 31 12.94 9.59 -6.26
N GLU A 32 13.87 8.66 -6.04
CA GLU A 32 13.96 7.42 -6.84
C GLU A 32 12.74 6.52 -6.61
N PHE A 33 12.28 6.42 -5.35
CA PHE A 33 11.09 5.69 -4.99
C PHE A 33 9.85 6.20 -5.75
N ASN A 34 9.63 7.52 -5.76
CA ASN A 34 8.51 8.14 -6.46
C ASN A 34 8.64 8.07 -7.99
N LYS A 35 9.85 8.23 -8.52
CA LYS A 35 10.09 8.25 -9.97
C LYS A 35 9.92 6.88 -10.63
N SER A 36 10.35 5.82 -9.95
CA SER A 36 10.61 4.53 -10.59
C SER A 36 9.89 3.38 -9.89
N LEU A 37 10.19 3.19 -8.61
CA LEU A 37 9.83 1.96 -7.90
C LEU A 37 8.34 1.86 -7.64
N LEU A 38 7.76 2.88 -7.01
CA LEU A 38 6.36 2.85 -6.62
C LEU A 38 5.42 2.81 -7.83
N PRO A 39 5.55 3.68 -8.85
CA PRO A 39 4.66 3.61 -10.02
C PRO A 39 4.73 2.26 -10.73
N ARG A 40 5.93 1.67 -10.87
CA ARG A 40 6.11 0.34 -11.47
C ARG A 40 5.32 -0.72 -10.71
N ILE A 41 5.42 -0.74 -9.38
CA ILE A 41 4.71 -1.72 -8.55
C ILE A 41 3.21 -1.50 -8.64
N LEU A 42 2.73 -0.27 -8.46
CA LEU A 42 1.31 0.05 -8.47
C LEU A 42 0.66 -0.26 -9.83
N HIS A 43 1.29 0.12 -10.94
CA HIS A 43 0.78 -0.26 -12.27
C HIS A 43 0.79 -1.78 -12.50
N GLY A 44 1.78 -2.48 -11.98
CA GLY A 44 1.85 -3.94 -12.04
C GLY A 44 0.73 -4.61 -11.25
N LEU A 45 0.44 -4.11 -10.06
CA LEU A 45 -0.63 -4.61 -9.19
C LEU A 45 -2.03 -4.29 -9.75
N GLU A 46 -2.26 -3.06 -10.22
CA GLU A 46 -3.54 -2.63 -10.83
C GLU A 46 -3.91 -3.49 -12.05
N LYS A 47 -2.93 -3.88 -12.86
CA LYS A 47 -3.14 -4.78 -14.01
C LYS A 47 -3.48 -6.21 -13.62
N ARG A 48 -3.08 -6.66 -12.43
CA ARG A 48 -3.28 -8.04 -11.95
C ARG A 48 -4.63 -8.23 -11.27
N VAL A 49 -5.38 -7.18 -10.99
CA VAL A 49 -6.73 -7.29 -10.42
C VAL A 49 -7.69 -7.84 -11.48
N VAL A 50 -8.25 -9.02 -11.21
CA VAL A 50 -9.16 -9.74 -12.13
C VAL A 50 -10.62 -9.78 -11.68
N GLY A 51 -10.95 -9.20 -10.53
CA GLY A 51 -12.32 -9.16 -9.99
C GLY A 51 -12.46 -8.14 -8.88
N PRO A 52 -13.40 -8.33 -7.93
CA PRO A 52 -13.50 -7.51 -6.72
C PRO A 52 -12.23 -7.52 -5.86
N TYR A 53 -11.46 -8.61 -5.92
CA TYR A 53 -10.18 -8.83 -5.25
C TYR A 53 -9.09 -9.20 -6.26
N PHE A 54 -7.84 -9.35 -5.80
CA PHE A 54 -6.71 -9.66 -6.68
C PHE A 54 -6.89 -10.95 -7.48
N THR A 55 -7.49 -11.98 -6.91
CA THR A 55 -7.61 -13.31 -7.53
C THR A 55 -9.05 -13.70 -7.88
N GLY A 56 -9.95 -12.71 -8.03
CA GLY A 56 -11.36 -12.93 -8.38
C GLY A 56 -12.29 -12.53 -7.25
N ASP A 57 -13.32 -13.34 -6.99
CA ASP A 57 -14.44 -12.98 -6.09
C ASP A 57 -14.18 -13.29 -4.62
N LYS A 58 -13.08 -13.98 -4.29
CA LYS A 58 -12.74 -14.38 -2.92
C LYS A 58 -11.54 -13.61 -2.41
N VAL A 59 -11.62 -13.18 -1.15
CA VAL A 59 -10.51 -12.60 -0.40
C VAL A 59 -9.41 -13.65 -0.22
N THR A 60 -8.17 -13.24 -0.39
CA THR A 60 -6.97 -14.02 -0.12
C THR A 60 -5.99 -13.23 0.75
N ALA A 61 -4.90 -13.87 1.17
CA ALA A 61 -3.82 -13.18 1.86
C ALA A 61 -3.30 -11.95 1.08
N ALA A 62 -3.26 -12.02 -0.26
CA ALA A 62 -2.79 -10.91 -1.09
C ALA A 62 -3.56 -9.61 -0.85
N ASP A 63 -4.87 -9.72 -0.64
CA ASP A 63 -5.76 -8.58 -0.41
C ASP A 63 -5.51 -7.93 0.96
N PHE A 64 -5.17 -8.73 1.98
CA PHE A 64 -4.77 -8.23 3.30
C PHE A 64 -3.41 -7.54 3.32
N TYR A 65 -2.40 -8.10 2.62
CA TYR A 65 -1.10 -7.43 2.48
C TYR A 65 -1.25 -6.09 1.75
N TRP A 66 -2.13 -6.04 0.75
CA TRP A 66 -2.46 -4.80 0.08
C TRP A 66 -3.21 -3.81 0.98
N LEU A 67 -4.20 -4.27 1.74
CA LEU A 67 -4.90 -3.44 2.72
C LEU A 67 -3.92 -2.81 3.71
N HIS A 68 -2.97 -3.60 4.21
CA HIS A 68 -1.94 -3.13 5.12
C HIS A 68 -1.08 -2.04 4.47
N PHE A 69 -0.52 -2.31 3.29
CA PHE A 69 0.25 -1.30 2.55
C PHE A 69 -0.56 -0.03 2.31
N TYR A 70 -1.80 -0.15 1.85
CA TYR A 70 -2.66 0.98 1.52
C TYR A 70 -2.86 1.91 2.72
N TYR A 71 -3.34 1.39 3.85
CA TYR A 71 -3.70 2.21 5.00
C TYR A 71 -2.52 2.62 5.87
N HIS A 72 -1.48 1.78 5.97
CA HIS A 72 -0.40 1.98 6.95
C HIS A 72 0.90 2.48 6.34
N ALA A 73 1.16 2.25 5.06
CA ALA A 73 2.38 2.71 4.39
C ALA A 73 2.09 3.83 3.39
N TRP A 74 1.03 3.73 2.58
CA TRP A 74 0.77 4.70 1.53
C TRP A 74 -0.01 5.91 2.02
N THR A 75 -1.21 5.73 2.58
CA THR A 75 -2.07 6.87 2.96
C THR A 75 -1.52 7.68 4.14
N THR A 76 -0.72 7.07 5.00
CA THR A 76 -0.02 7.74 6.12
C THR A 76 1.15 8.60 5.66
N ASN A 77 1.71 8.32 4.48
CA ASN A 77 2.91 8.99 3.96
C ASN A 77 2.64 9.82 2.69
N LEU A 78 1.40 10.29 2.47
CA LEU A 78 1.04 11.10 1.29
C LEU A 78 1.83 12.41 1.15
N ASN A 79 2.46 12.90 2.22
CA ASN A 79 3.35 14.07 2.15
C ASN A 79 4.71 13.76 1.49
N HIS A 80 5.04 12.48 1.33
CA HIS A 80 6.31 12.01 0.76
C HIS A 80 6.11 11.15 -0.50
N VAL A 81 4.88 10.78 -0.81
CA VAL A 81 4.53 9.91 -1.93
C VAL A 81 3.76 10.69 -2.99
N GLU A 82 4.26 10.70 -4.22
CA GLU A 82 3.66 11.46 -5.33
C GLU A 82 2.47 10.74 -5.98
N ALA A 83 2.50 9.40 -5.99
CA ALA A 83 1.41 8.61 -6.56
C ALA A 83 0.14 8.73 -5.71
N SER A 84 -0.99 9.06 -6.33
CA SER A 84 -2.26 9.18 -5.63
C SER A 84 -3.02 7.85 -5.66
N PRO A 85 -3.65 7.42 -4.55
CA PRO A 85 -4.59 6.30 -4.58
C PRO A 85 -5.73 6.45 -5.60
N ALA A 86 -6.05 7.69 -6.01
CA ALA A 86 -7.05 7.95 -7.03
C ALA A 86 -6.62 7.49 -8.45
N ASP A 87 -5.32 7.37 -8.70
CA ASP A 87 -4.77 6.96 -10.00
C ASP A 87 -4.89 5.44 -10.23
N PHE A 88 -5.23 4.69 -9.17
CA PHE A 88 -5.28 3.23 -9.16
C PHE A 88 -6.63 2.74 -8.61
N PRO A 89 -7.72 2.91 -9.38
CA PRO A 89 -9.08 2.73 -8.89
C PRO A 89 -9.38 1.29 -8.45
N LYS A 90 -8.82 0.26 -9.10
CA LYS A 90 -9.07 -1.13 -8.68
C LYS A 90 -8.36 -1.43 -7.36
N LEU A 91 -7.13 -0.99 -7.22
CA LEU A 91 -6.36 -1.11 -6.00
C LEU A 91 -7.01 -0.36 -4.83
N LYS A 92 -7.49 0.87 -5.07
CA LYS A 92 -8.29 1.61 -4.10
C LYS A 92 -9.55 0.84 -3.72
N ALA A 93 -10.28 0.28 -4.69
CA ALA A 93 -11.51 -0.47 -4.45
C ALA A 93 -11.27 -1.64 -3.49
N ILE A 94 -10.25 -2.48 -3.73
CA ILE A 94 -9.90 -3.62 -2.85
C ILE A 94 -9.74 -3.16 -1.40
N ALA A 95 -8.92 -2.13 -1.17
CA ALA A 95 -8.65 -1.63 0.18
C ALA A 95 -9.92 -1.08 0.85
N THR A 96 -10.72 -0.30 0.12
CA THR A 96 -11.96 0.27 0.66
C THR A 96 -13.04 -0.78 0.93
N THR A 97 -13.16 -1.81 0.08
CA THR A 97 -14.13 -2.90 0.25
C THR A 97 -13.78 -3.75 1.47
N LEU A 98 -12.50 -4.09 1.64
CA LEU A 98 -12.06 -4.85 2.82
C LEU A 98 -12.22 -4.03 4.09
N HIS A 99 -11.82 -2.76 4.11
CA HIS A 99 -11.95 -1.93 5.30
C HIS A 99 -13.42 -1.76 5.76
N ALA A 100 -14.36 -1.84 4.82
CA ALA A 100 -15.79 -1.73 5.08
C ALA A 100 -16.48 -3.08 5.35
N CYS A 101 -15.80 -4.24 5.26
CA CYS A 101 -16.45 -5.51 5.55
C CYS A 101 -16.65 -5.70 7.06
N ASP A 102 -17.79 -6.26 7.45
CA ASP A 102 -18.24 -6.29 8.86
C ASP A 102 -17.21 -6.95 9.79
N GLU A 103 -16.56 -8.04 9.34
CA GLU A 103 -15.58 -8.77 10.13
C GLU A 103 -14.32 -7.94 10.44
N LEU A 104 -13.88 -7.11 9.48
CA LEU A 104 -12.72 -6.22 9.68
C LEU A 104 -13.13 -4.92 10.35
N ALA A 105 -14.31 -4.38 10.06
CA ALA A 105 -14.84 -3.20 10.72
C ALA A 105 -14.95 -3.43 12.24
N ASP A 106 -15.47 -4.58 12.67
CA ASP A 106 -15.51 -5.00 14.07
C ASP A 106 -14.11 -5.18 14.67
N TYR A 107 -13.19 -5.77 13.91
CA TYR A 107 -11.80 -5.93 14.35
C TYR A 107 -11.12 -4.58 14.57
N PHE A 108 -11.22 -3.64 13.62
CA PHE A 108 -10.65 -2.30 13.72
C PHE A 108 -11.33 -1.44 14.80
N ALA A 109 -12.64 -1.59 15.00
CA ALA A 109 -13.36 -0.90 16.07
C ALA A 109 -12.89 -1.35 17.47
N LYS A 110 -12.59 -2.65 17.63
CA LYS A 110 -12.09 -3.24 18.88
C LYS A 110 -10.61 -2.95 19.14
N HIS A 111 -9.81 -2.86 18.09
CA HIS A 111 -8.36 -2.66 18.17
C HIS A 111 -7.97 -1.28 17.65
N LYS A 112 -8.73 -0.24 18.05
CA LYS A 112 -8.43 1.18 17.74
C LYS A 112 -6.91 1.36 17.72
N GLN A 113 -6.38 1.67 16.54
CA GLN A 113 -4.94 1.76 16.27
C GLN A 113 -4.28 2.57 17.39
N GLU A 114 -3.64 1.86 18.33
CA GLU A 114 -2.66 2.48 19.20
C GLU A 114 -1.49 2.79 18.26
N ASN A 115 -1.39 4.06 17.87
CA ASN A 115 -0.25 4.58 17.14
C ASN A 115 1.01 4.24 17.94
N VAL A 116 1.78 3.26 17.46
CA VAL A 116 3.16 3.02 17.88
C VAL A 116 4.06 3.49 16.76
#